data_AF-A0A9D0VDY9-F1
#
_entry.id   AF-A0A9D0VDY9-F1
#
_cell.length_a   1.000
_cell.length_b   1.000
_cell.length_c   1.000
_cell.angle_alpha   90.00
_cell.angle_beta   90.00
_cell.angle_gamma   90.00
#
_symmetry.space_group_name_H-M   'P 1'
#
loop_
_entity.id
_entity.type
_entity.pdbx_description
1 polymer ?
#
loop_
_entity_poly.entity_id
_entity_poly.type
_entity_poly.pdbx_seq_one_letter_code
_entity_poly.pdbx_strand_id
1 'polypeptide(L)'
;MIPLALSSLAALATDPVDLVDDGTSVRGLVWARAVQLDTPQILRSGADPVSRGVLVELRVDPGLLEPSQGLEPVLYAGSQPAMRFNWDWRGGCLVAFLPITEDLANTELFFGSLELPERIDAARGARERDAARRLGITPRPGPEVYAALSAGGGPLIAADLRRVHEVAMERVSACSTTEADHQRAGANAAP
;
A
#
# COMPACT_ATOMS: atom_id res chain seq x y z
N MET A 1 -34.62 26.20 -40.70
CA MET A 1 -33.39 25.41 -40.91
C MET A 1 -32.51 25.58 -39.68
N ILE A 2 -32.45 24.57 -38.81
CA ILE A 2 -31.62 24.57 -37.58
C ILE A 2 -30.65 23.40 -37.73
N PRO A 3 -29.32 23.62 -37.75
CA PRO A 3 -28.38 22.51 -37.74
C PRO A 3 -28.24 21.98 -36.31
N LEU A 4 -28.61 20.72 -36.12
CA LEU A 4 -28.27 19.92 -34.94
C LEU A 4 -26.76 19.64 -34.97
N ALA A 5 -26.01 20.28 -34.08
CA ALA A 5 -24.62 19.95 -33.82
C ALA A 5 -24.57 18.69 -32.95
N LEU A 6 -24.26 17.54 -33.55
CA LEU A 6 -23.86 16.33 -32.81
C LEU A 6 -22.49 16.57 -32.18
N SER A 7 -22.47 16.86 -30.89
CA SER A 7 -21.25 16.77 -30.08
C SER A 7 -21.03 15.32 -29.73
N SER A 8 -20.07 14.67 -30.40
CA SER A 8 -19.58 13.35 -30.00
C SER A 8 -18.72 13.53 -28.74
N LEU A 9 -19.25 13.20 -27.57
CA LEU A 9 -18.42 12.91 -26.41
C LEU A 9 -17.68 11.60 -26.69
N ALA A 10 -16.42 11.71 -27.09
CA ALA A 10 -15.50 10.58 -26.97
C ALA A 10 -15.25 10.36 -25.48
N ALA A 11 -15.93 9.38 -24.89
CA ALA A 11 -15.55 8.86 -23.59
C ALA A 11 -14.13 8.29 -23.76
N LEU A 12 -13.14 8.93 -23.15
CA LEU A 12 -11.83 8.34 -22.96
C LEU A 12 -12.05 7.07 -22.13
N ALA A 13 -12.10 5.93 -22.81
CA ALA A 13 -12.12 4.63 -22.16
C ALA A 13 -10.90 4.59 -21.24
N THR A 14 -11.16 4.71 -19.95
CA THR A 14 -10.13 4.68 -18.94
C THR A 14 -9.72 3.23 -18.82
N ASP A 15 -8.45 2.91 -19.09
CA ASP A 15 -7.96 1.54 -19.02
C ASP A 15 -8.42 0.91 -17.68
N PRO A 16 -9.07 -0.27 -17.73
CA PRO A 16 -9.54 -0.93 -16.53
C PRO A 16 -8.34 -1.24 -15.63
N VAL A 17 -8.48 -0.91 -14.34
CA VAL A 17 -7.52 -1.29 -13.32
C VAL A 17 -7.74 -2.77 -12.99
N ASP A 18 -6.75 -3.59 -13.32
CA ASP A 18 -6.72 -5.01 -12.97
C ASP A 18 -5.87 -5.18 -11.71
N LEU A 19 -6.54 -5.31 -10.56
CA LEU A 19 -5.86 -5.41 -9.27
C LEU A 19 -5.18 -6.77 -9.15
N VAL A 20 -3.98 -6.78 -8.57
CA VAL A 20 -3.31 -8.03 -8.20
C VAL A 20 -3.94 -8.63 -6.93
N ASP A 21 -4.54 -7.79 -6.09
CA ASP A 21 -5.22 -8.21 -4.86
C ASP A 21 -6.63 -8.76 -5.14
N ASP A 22 -6.89 -9.98 -4.68
CA ASP A 22 -8.21 -10.61 -4.71
C ASP A 22 -9.09 -10.28 -3.49
N GLY A 23 -8.59 -9.40 -2.63
CA GLY A 23 -9.17 -8.99 -1.36
C GLY A 23 -8.64 -9.76 -0.15
N THR A 24 -7.75 -10.73 -0.35
CA THR A 24 -7.14 -11.53 0.72
C THR A 24 -5.64 -11.35 0.83
N SER A 25 -5.01 -10.58 -0.06
CA SER A 25 -3.55 -10.50 -0.15
C SER A 25 -2.89 -9.80 1.03
N VAL A 26 -3.57 -8.87 1.70
CA VAL A 26 -3.18 -8.36 3.02
C VAL A 26 -3.81 -9.24 4.09
N ARG A 27 -3.04 -10.20 4.61
CA ARG A 27 -3.52 -11.19 5.58
C ARG A 27 -3.63 -10.62 7.00
N GLY A 28 -2.76 -9.68 7.35
CA GLY A 28 -2.77 -9.10 8.69
C GLY A 28 -1.93 -7.84 8.84
N LEU A 29 -2.30 -7.03 9.82
CA LEU A 29 -1.60 -5.86 10.32
C LEU A 29 -1.03 -6.21 11.70
N VAL A 30 0.28 -6.38 11.77
CA VAL A 30 0.96 -6.93 12.96
C VAL A 30 1.45 -5.82 13.88
N TRP A 31 1.90 -4.72 13.28
CA TRP A 31 2.54 -3.62 13.97
C TRP A 31 2.21 -2.33 13.22
N ALA A 32 1.90 -1.27 13.95
CA ALA A 32 1.62 0.03 13.37
C ALA A 32 2.11 1.13 14.32
N ARG A 33 2.73 2.17 13.80
CA ARG A 33 3.18 3.32 14.58
C ARG A 33 2.86 4.60 13.84
N ALA A 34 2.07 5.45 14.48
CA ALA A 34 1.79 6.79 13.95
C ALA A 34 3.09 7.58 13.80
N VAL A 35 3.19 8.35 12.73
CA VAL A 35 4.37 9.16 12.40
C VAL A 35 3.93 10.61 12.19
N GLN A 36 4.71 11.53 12.74
CA GLN A 36 4.61 12.95 12.45
C GLN A 36 5.99 13.46 12.02
N LEU A 37 6.02 14.14 10.88
CA LEU A 37 7.20 14.78 10.32
C LEU A 37 7.15 16.28 10.61
N ASP A 38 8.23 16.84 11.17
CA ASP A 38 8.34 18.28 11.40
C ASP A 38 8.42 19.05 10.07
N THR A 39 9.09 18.46 9.08
CA THR A 39 9.18 19.00 7.72
C THR A 39 8.37 18.12 6.77
N PRO A 40 7.34 18.65 6.08
CA PRO A 40 6.61 17.90 5.06
C PRO A 40 7.54 17.36 3.97
N GLN A 41 7.33 16.12 3.53
CA GLN A 41 8.20 15.41 2.59
C GLN A 41 7.43 14.99 1.35
N ILE A 42 8.03 15.19 0.17
CA ILE A 42 7.48 14.71 -1.10
C ILE A 42 7.95 13.27 -1.29
N LEU A 43 7.03 12.30 -1.23
CA LEU A 43 7.39 10.89 -1.35
C LEU A 43 7.58 10.46 -2.80
N ARG A 44 6.89 11.13 -3.73
CA ARG A 44 6.96 10.88 -5.17
C ARG A 44 6.72 12.18 -5.95
N SER A 45 7.26 12.25 -7.16
CA SER A 45 7.04 13.40 -8.05
C SER A 45 5.54 13.61 -8.30
N GLY A 46 5.08 14.86 -8.21
CA GLY A 46 3.68 15.21 -8.44
C GLY A 46 2.70 14.86 -7.31
N ALA A 47 3.17 14.34 -6.18
CA ALA A 47 2.35 14.16 -4.97
C ALA A 47 2.45 15.36 -4.03
N ASP A 48 1.40 15.56 -3.25
CA ASP A 48 1.40 16.55 -2.18
C ASP A 48 2.42 16.19 -1.08
N PRO A 49 3.09 17.17 -0.47
CA PRO A 49 3.97 16.92 0.67
C PRO A 49 3.22 16.28 1.85
N VAL A 50 3.83 15.27 2.46
CA VAL A 50 3.26 14.50 3.57
C VAL A 50 3.95 14.90 4.87
N SER A 51 3.16 15.24 5.89
CA SER A 51 3.65 15.53 7.24
C SER A 51 3.21 14.51 8.30
N ARG A 52 2.31 13.59 7.94
CA ARG A 52 1.78 12.56 8.84
C ARG A 52 1.56 11.26 8.08
N GLY A 53 1.65 10.16 8.79
CA GLY A 53 1.38 8.84 8.24
C GLY A 53 1.46 7.76 9.30
N VAL A 54 1.50 6.51 8.86
CA VAL A 54 1.65 5.35 9.74
C VAL A 54 2.72 4.43 9.17
N LEU A 55 3.71 4.09 9.98
CA LEU A 55 4.64 3.02 9.65
C LEU A 55 4.00 1.70 10.05
N VAL A 56 3.92 0.73 9.15
CA VAL A 56 3.23 -0.55 9.38
C VAL A 56 4.13 -1.74 9.08
N GLU A 57 3.88 -2.85 9.76
CA GLU A 57 4.26 -4.20 9.34
C GLU A 57 3.00 -4.97 8.97
N LEU A 58 2.98 -5.49 7.75
CA LEU A 58 1.92 -6.30 7.19
C LEU A 58 2.39 -7.73 6.97
N ARG A 59 1.47 -8.67 7.20
CA ARG A 59 1.54 -10.03 6.65
C ARG A 59 0.80 -10.02 5.34
N VAL A 60 1.48 -10.43 4.29
CA VAL A 60 0.96 -10.47 2.92
C VAL A 60 1.13 -11.87 2.34
N ASP A 61 0.47 -12.14 1.21
CA ASP A 61 0.68 -13.40 0.50
C ASP A 61 2.16 -13.59 0.11
N PRO A 62 2.78 -14.74 0.43
CA PRO A 62 4.11 -15.07 -0.07
C PRO A 62 4.09 -15.17 -1.60
N GLY A 63 5.12 -14.64 -2.26
CA GLY A 63 5.22 -14.53 -3.71
C GLY A 63 4.56 -13.27 -4.28
N LEU A 64 3.66 -12.61 -3.55
CA LEU A 64 2.91 -11.46 -4.05
C LEU A 64 3.82 -10.31 -4.51
N LEU A 65 4.92 -10.07 -3.78
CA LEU A 65 5.82 -8.95 -4.06
C LEU A 65 6.87 -9.28 -5.13
N GLU A 66 6.81 -10.46 -5.75
CA GLU A 66 7.72 -10.84 -6.83
C GLU A 66 7.49 -9.95 -8.06
N PRO A 67 8.51 -9.19 -8.51
CA PRO A 67 8.37 -8.36 -9.70
C PRO A 67 8.10 -9.20 -10.94
N SER A 68 7.19 -8.75 -11.80
CA SER A 68 6.90 -9.39 -13.08
C SER A 68 7.18 -8.42 -14.22
N GLN A 69 8.12 -8.79 -15.10
CA GLN A 69 8.52 -7.97 -16.26
C GLN A 69 8.94 -6.53 -15.91
N GLY A 70 9.51 -6.32 -14.71
CA GLY A 70 9.92 -5.00 -14.23
C GLY A 70 8.80 -4.15 -13.63
N LEU A 71 7.57 -4.65 -13.59
CA LEU A 71 6.46 -4.05 -12.86
C LEU A 71 6.33 -4.69 -11.48
N GLU A 72 5.83 -3.91 -10.52
CA GLU A 72 5.63 -4.37 -9.15
C GLU A 72 4.21 -4.07 -8.65
N PRO A 73 3.64 -4.95 -7.80
CA PRO A 73 2.38 -4.65 -7.15
C PRO A 73 2.59 -3.54 -6.12
N VAL A 74 1.78 -2.50 -6.25
CA VAL A 74 1.87 -1.30 -5.42
C VAL A 74 0.92 -1.45 -4.25
N LEU A 75 1.44 -1.32 -3.03
CA LEU A 75 0.58 -1.23 -1.84
C LEU A 75 -0.10 0.15 -1.80
N TYR A 76 -1.42 0.17 -1.69
CA TYR A 76 -2.22 1.36 -1.47
C TYR A 76 -2.79 1.38 -0.05
N ALA A 77 -2.90 2.58 0.51
CA ALA A 77 -3.71 2.91 1.67
C ALA A 77 -4.76 3.93 1.23
N GLY A 78 -6.02 3.48 1.09
CA GLY A 78 -7.06 4.25 0.42
C GLY A 78 -6.68 4.52 -1.04
N SER A 79 -6.50 5.79 -1.41
CA SER A 79 -6.04 6.18 -2.75
C SER A 79 -4.55 6.51 -2.84
N GLN A 80 -3.81 6.40 -1.73
CA GLN A 80 -2.40 6.80 -1.69
C GLN A 80 -1.47 5.58 -1.74
N PRO A 81 -0.47 5.55 -2.63
CA PRO A 81 0.53 4.51 -2.62
C PRO A 81 1.43 4.64 -1.38
N ALA A 82 1.74 3.49 -0.78
CA ALA A 82 2.65 3.37 0.34
C ALA A 82 4.12 3.36 -0.13
N MET A 83 5.02 3.82 0.74
CA MET A 83 6.45 3.66 0.56
C MET A 83 6.92 2.38 1.24
N ARG A 84 7.40 1.40 0.48
CA ARG A 84 7.91 0.13 1.00
C ARG A 84 9.37 0.25 1.44
N PHE A 85 9.75 -0.47 2.48
CA PHE A 85 11.14 -0.50 2.98
C PHE A 85 11.85 -1.84 2.74
N ASN A 86 11.12 -2.88 2.37
CA ASN A 86 11.67 -4.17 2.00
C ASN A 86 10.93 -4.78 0.80
N TRP A 87 11.62 -5.70 0.14
CA TRP A 87 11.12 -6.50 -0.98
C TRP A 87 11.16 -7.99 -0.64
N ASP A 88 10.78 -8.38 0.59
CA ASP A 88 10.73 -9.80 0.95
C ASP A 88 9.53 -10.50 0.30
N TRP A 89 9.72 -10.79 -0.98
CA TRP A 89 8.88 -11.61 -1.84
C TRP A 89 8.63 -13.04 -1.33
N ARG A 90 9.48 -13.61 -0.47
CA ARG A 90 9.39 -15.05 -0.16
C ARG A 90 8.65 -15.37 1.12
N GLY A 91 8.66 -14.47 2.09
CA GLY A 91 8.12 -14.80 3.40
C GLY A 91 6.88 -14.00 3.80
N GLY A 92 6.38 -13.14 2.91
CA GLY A 92 5.10 -12.45 3.14
C GLY A 92 5.16 -11.43 4.27
N CYS A 93 6.34 -10.87 4.56
CA CYS A 93 6.47 -9.71 5.43
C CYS A 93 6.70 -8.45 4.62
N LEU A 94 5.91 -7.40 4.90
CA LEU A 94 6.10 -6.08 4.33
C LEU A 94 6.12 -5.01 5.41
N VAL A 95 7.17 -4.18 5.43
CA VAL A 95 7.24 -2.95 6.20
C VAL A 95 7.07 -1.76 5.25
N ALA A 96 6.13 -0.88 5.55
CA ALA A 96 5.80 0.26 4.69
C ALA A 96 5.36 1.50 5.48
N PHE A 97 5.57 2.68 4.89
CA PHE A 97 5.02 3.94 5.35
C PHE A 97 3.77 4.29 4.55
N LEU A 98 2.65 4.45 5.24
CA LEU A 98 1.36 4.83 4.68
C LEU A 98 1.18 6.34 4.81
N PRO A 99 1.17 7.11 3.71
CA PRO A 99 0.99 8.57 3.74
C PRO A 99 -0.49 8.94 3.93
N ILE A 100 -1.08 8.51 5.04
CA ILE A 100 -2.48 8.75 5.37
C ILE A 100 -2.59 9.71 6.55
N THR A 101 -3.51 10.66 6.42
CA THR A 101 -3.96 11.51 7.54
C THR A 101 -5.20 10.94 8.22
N GLU A 102 -5.85 9.98 7.56
CA GLU A 102 -7.05 9.30 8.02
C GLU A 102 -6.72 8.23 9.08
N ASP A 103 -7.75 7.81 9.82
CA ASP A 103 -7.66 6.71 10.76
C ASP A 103 -7.46 5.38 10.02
N LEU A 104 -6.40 4.65 10.38
CA LEU A 104 -6.06 3.35 9.80
C LEU A 104 -7.23 2.35 9.87
N ALA A 105 -8.11 2.46 10.88
CA ALA A 105 -9.28 1.60 11.01
C ALA A 105 -10.36 1.83 9.94
N ASN A 106 -10.29 2.93 9.20
CA ASN A 106 -11.23 3.29 8.14
C ASN A 106 -10.59 3.31 6.75
N THR A 107 -9.31 2.94 6.66
CA THR A 107 -8.54 2.97 5.42
C THR A 107 -8.38 1.57 4.85
N GLU A 108 -8.74 1.39 3.59
CA GLU A 108 -8.51 0.15 2.85
C GLU A 108 -7.00 -0.05 2.62
N LEU A 109 -6.47 -1.24 2.91
CA LEU A 109 -5.09 -1.63 2.56
C LEU A 109 -5.15 -2.73 1.52
N PHE A 110 -4.56 -2.51 0.34
CA PHE A 110 -4.65 -3.45 -0.77
C PHE A 110 -3.49 -3.31 -1.75
N PHE A 111 -3.24 -4.34 -2.54
CA PHE A 111 -2.32 -4.28 -3.67
C PHE A 111 -3.04 -3.89 -4.97
N GLY A 112 -2.55 -2.81 -5.56
CA GLY A 112 -3.03 -2.31 -6.84
C GLY A 112 -2.67 -3.20 -8.02
N SER A 113 -2.93 -2.67 -9.21
CA SER A 113 -2.38 -3.23 -10.45
C SER A 113 -0.84 -3.19 -10.48
N LEU A 114 -0.23 -4.05 -11.31
CA LEU A 114 1.20 -3.98 -11.60
C LEU A 114 1.53 -2.68 -12.32
N GLU A 115 2.41 -1.86 -11.74
CA GLU A 115 2.79 -0.58 -12.34
C GLU A 115 4.19 -0.16 -11.90
N LEU A 116 4.75 0.80 -12.62
CA LEU A 116 5.94 1.53 -12.19
C LEU A 116 5.56 2.59 -11.14
N PRO A 117 6.16 2.61 -9.93
CA PRO A 117 5.84 3.57 -8.88
C PRO A 117 5.82 5.03 -9.32
N GLU A 118 6.68 5.41 -10.27
CA GLU A 118 6.78 6.76 -10.83
C GLU A 118 5.59 7.17 -11.71
N ARG A 119 4.76 6.22 -12.17
CA ARG A 119 3.58 6.47 -13.01
C ARG A 119 2.28 6.62 -12.21
N ILE A 120 2.39 6.63 -10.88
CA ILE A 120 1.23 6.67 -9.98
C ILE A 120 0.92 8.10 -9.57
N ASP A 121 -0.09 8.68 -10.22
CA ASP A 121 -0.67 9.96 -9.83
C ASP A 121 -1.91 9.79 -8.94
N ALA A 122 -2.47 10.92 -8.48
CA ALA A 122 -3.67 10.93 -7.65
C ALA A 122 -4.90 10.36 -8.40
N ALA A 123 -5.00 10.59 -9.71
CA ALA A 123 -6.12 10.11 -10.51
C ALA A 123 -6.10 8.58 -10.62
N ARG A 124 -4.92 7.97 -10.77
CA ARG A 124 -4.76 6.51 -10.73
C ARG A 124 -5.09 5.97 -9.35
N GLY A 125 -4.55 6.56 -8.28
CA GLY A 125 -4.85 6.13 -6.92
C GLY A 125 -6.35 6.09 -6.61
N ALA A 126 -7.13 7.06 -7.12
CA ALA A 126 -8.58 7.04 -7.01
C ALA A 126 -9.22 5.85 -7.76
N ARG A 127 -8.78 5.56 -8.99
CA ARG A 127 -9.28 4.41 -9.78
C ARG A 127 -8.96 3.06 -9.12
N GLU A 128 -7.76 2.93 -8.56
CA GLU A 128 -7.30 1.73 -7.84
C GLU A 128 -8.18 1.50 -6.60
N ARG A 129 -8.43 2.55 -5.81
CA ARG A 129 -9.35 2.48 -4.67
C ARG A 129 -10.78 2.09 -5.07
N ASP A 130 -11.29 2.68 -6.14
CA ASP A 130 -12.64 2.35 -6.64
C ASP A 130 -12.71 0.90 -7.13
N ALA A 131 -11.65 0.37 -7.73
CA ALA A 131 -11.55 -1.04 -8.09
C ALA A 131 -11.55 -1.94 -6.85
N ALA A 132 -10.77 -1.60 -5.83
CA ALA A 132 -10.69 -2.37 -4.58
C ALA A 132 -12.06 -2.45 -3.89
N ARG A 133 -12.80 -1.34 -3.87
CA ARG A 133 -14.17 -1.30 -3.33
C ARG A 133 -15.15 -2.17 -4.09
N ARG A 134 -15.04 -2.23 -5.43
CA ARG A 134 -15.88 -3.12 -6.25
C ARG A 134 -15.58 -4.59 -5.99
N LEU A 135 -14.35 -4.94 -5.62
CA LEU A 135 -13.96 -6.28 -5.17
C LEU A 135 -14.37 -6.57 -3.72
N GLY A 136 -14.95 -5.60 -3.00
CA GLY A 136 -15.38 -5.78 -1.61
C GLY A 136 -14.23 -5.72 -0.60
N ILE A 137 -13.08 -5.17 -0.99
CA ILE A 137 -11.98 -4.93 -0.06
C ILE A 137 -12.42 -3.89 0.98
N THR A 138 -12.32 -4.26 2.26
CA THR A 138 -12.73 -3.42 3.38
C THR A 138 -11.53 -3.09 4.28
N PRO A 139 -11.59 -1.99 5.07
CA PRO A 139 -10.58 -1.69 6.08
C PRO A 139 -10.36 -2.84 7.06
N ARG A 140 -9.17 -2.90 7.67
CA ARG A 140 -8.85 -3.92 8.67
C ARG A 140 -9.77 -3.77 9.90
N PRO A 141 -10.15 -4.89 10.56
CA PRO A 141 -10.97 -4.83 11.76
C PRO A 141 -10.35 -3.95 12.85
N GLY A 142 -11.17 -3.11 13.49
CA GLY A 142 -10.72 -2.21 14.56
C GLY A 142 -9.87 -2.87 15.66
N PRO A 143 -10.22 -4.07 16.18
CA PRO A 143 -9.40 -4.77 17.17
C PRO A 143 -7.99 -5.10 16.68
N GLU A 144 -7.83 -5.45 15.40
CA GLU A 144 -6.53 -5.73 14.79
C GLU A 144 -5.70 -4.45 14.67
N VAL A 145 -6.31 -3.37 14.20
CA VAL A 145 -5.67 -2.04 14.11
C VAL A 145 -5.22 -1.55 15.49
N TYR A 146 -6.06 -1.70 16.51
CA TYR A 146 -5.72 -1.34 17.88
C TYR A 146 -4.55 -2.15 18.42
N ALA A 147 -4.54 -3.48 18.19
CA ALA A 147 -3.44 -4.34 18.62
C ALA A 147 -2.12 -3.94 17.96
N ALA A 148 -2.13 -3.66 16.65
CA ALA A 148 -0.97 -3.24 15.90
C ALA A 148 -0.44 -1.88 16.37
N LEU A 149 -1.32 -0.90 16.58
CA LEU A 149 -0.97 0.42 17.11
C LEU A 149 -0.36 0.32 18.51
N SER A 150 -0.95 -0.52 19.37
CA SER A 150 -0.44 -0.78 20.71
C SER A 150 0.96 -1.41 20.67
N ALA A 151 1.21 -2.32 19.72
CA ALA A 151 2.51 -2.93 19.50
C ALA A 151 3.57 -1.94 18.98
N GLY A 152 3.17 -0.90 18.24
CA GLY A 152 4.05 0.20 17.80
C GLY A 152 4.33 1.26 18.87
N GLY A 153 3.56 1.26 19.94
CA GLY A 153 3.72 2.19 21.05
C GLY A 153 3.37 3.63 20.67
N GLY A 154 4.06 4.58 21.28
CA GLY A 154 3.79 6.01 21.08
C GLY A 154 4.17 6.52 19.68
N PRO A 155 3.61 7.67 19.26
CA PRO A 155 3.90 8.25 17.95
C PRO A 155 5.40 8.51 17.77
N LEU A 156 5.88 8.29 16.54
CA LEU A 156 7.22 8.67 16.12
C LEU A 156 7.19 10.11 15.63
N ILE A 157 7.79 11.01 16.40
CA ILE A 157 8.07 12.38 15.95
C ILE A 157 9.46 12.38 15.30
N ALA A 158 9.54 12.84 14.06
CA ALA A 158 10.75 12.82 13.26
C ALA A 158 10.93 14.13 12.48
N ALA A 159 12.17 14.61 12.36
CA ALA A 159 12.43 15.82 11.58
C ALA A 159 12.17 15.61 10.07
N ASP A 160 12.48 14.41 9.57
CA ASP A 160 12.47 14.03 8.17
C ASP A 160 12.24 12.50 8.00
N LEU A 161 12.23 12.04 6.74
CA LEU A 161 12.08 10.61 6.42
C LEU A 161 13.27 9.74 6.80
N ARG A 162 14.46 10.30 7.05
CA ARG A 162 15.64 9.49 7.41
C ARG A 162 15.39 8.77 8.73
N ARG A 163 14.81 9.46 9.72
CA ARG A 163 14.46 8.81 10.99
C ARG A 163 13.36 7.77 10.84
N VAL A 164 12.39 8.00 9.95
CA VAL A 164 11.36 6.99 9.61
C VAL A 164 12.00 5.75 8.99
N HIS A 165 12.93 5.94 8.07
CA HIS A 165 13.68 4.86 7.42
C HIS A 165 14.49 4.05 8.44
N GLU A 166 15.20 4.68 9.38
CA GLU A 166 15.93 3.97 10.45
C GLU A 166 15.02 3.03 11.25
N VAL A 167 13.88 3.55 11.72
CA VAL A 167 12.90 2.75 12.48
C VAL A 167 12.28 1.66 11.61
N ALA A 168 12.05 1.94 10.33
CA ALA A 168 11.56 0.95 9.38
C ALA A 168 12.56 -0.19 9.19
N MET A 169 13.85 0.11 9.05
CA MET A 169 14.88 -0.92 8.86
C MET A 169 15.12 -1.75 10.13
N GLU A 170 15.03 -1.15 11.32
CA GLU A 170 14.97 -1.91 12.58
C GLU A 170 13.79 -2.89 12.56
N ARG A 171 12.63 -2.44 12.10
CA ARG A 171 11.44 -3.30 12.00
C ARG A 171 11.59 -4.38 10.93
N VAL A 172 12.16 -4.07 9.77
CA VAL A 172 12.48 -5.04 8.72
C VAL A 172 13.38 -6.14 9.28
N SER A 173 14.42 -5.79 10.05
CA SER A 173 15.31 -6.78 10.67
C SER A 173 14.61 -7.65 11.72
N ALA A 174 13.58 -7.14 12.39
CA ALA A 174 12.75 -7.89 13.33
C ALA A 174 11.66 -8.70 12.62
N CYS A 175 11.37 -8.38 11.36
CA CYS A 175 10.34 -9.05 10.62
C CYS A 175 10.83 -10.40 10.13
N SER A 176 10.61 -11.41 10.95
CA SER A 176 10.86 -12.79 10.58
C SER A 176 9.67 -13.37 9.84
N THR A 177 9.99 -14.16 8.83
CA THR A 177 9.03 -14.98 8.10
C THR A 177 9.14 -16.39 8.62
N THR A 178 8.01 -17.07 8.75
CA THR A 178 8.01 -18.40 9.35
C THR A 178 8.44 -19.44 8.32
N GLU A 179 8.92 -20.60 8.78
CA GLU A 179 9.21 -21.72 7.88
C GLU A 179 7.98 -22.13 7.06
N ALA A 180 6.78 -22.00 7.65
CA ALA A 180 5.52 -22.21 6.95
C ALA A 180 5.27 -21.18 5.83
N ASP A 181 5.73 -19.95 5.98
CA ASP A 181 5.61 -18.92 4.93
C ASP A 181 6.53 -19.25 3.75
N HIS A 182 7.76 -19.71 4.02
CA HIS A 182 8.69 -20.17 2.98
C HIS A 182 8.19 -21.42 2.24
N GLN A 183 7.64 -22.40 2.95
CA GLN A 183 7.08 -23.61 2.34
C GLN A 183 5.89 -23.29 1.42
N ARG A 184 5.04 -22.33 1.80
CA ARG A 184 3.94 -21.86 0.92
C ARG A 184 4.44 -21.13 -0.31
N ALA A 185 5.45 -20.28 -0.18
CA ALA A 185 6.05 -19.62 -1.34
C ALA A 185 6.59 -20.64 -2.35
N GLY A 186 7.23 -21.71 -1.86
CA GLY A 186 7.69 -22.81 -2.72
C GLY A 186 6.55 -23.59 -3.39
N ALA A 187 5.41 -23.76 -2.71
CA ALA A 187 4.24 -24.43 -3.28
C ALA A 187 3.56 -23.60 -4.38
N ASN A 188 3.53 -22.28 -4.24
CA ASN A 188 2.95 -21.37 -5.23
C ASN A 188 3.86 -21.12 -6.45
N ALA A 189 5.15 -21.48 -6.36
CA ALA A 189 6.13 -21.31 -7.43
C ALA A 189 6.21 -22.51 -8.40
N ALA A 190 5.40 -23.55 -8.21
CA ALA A 190 5.33 -24.69 -9.13
C ALA A 190 4.36 -24.38 -10.28
N PRO A 191 4.79 -24.47 -11.56
CA PRO A 191 3.96 -24.18 -12.73
C PRO A 191 2.85 -25.20 -12.97
#